data_AF-A0A4Q7Q223-F1
#
_entry.id   AF-A0A4Q7Q223-F1
#
_cell.length_a   1.000
_cell.length_b   1.000
_cell.length_c   1.000
_cell.angle_alpha   90.00
_cell.angle_beta   90.00
_cell.angle_gamma   90.00
#
_symmetry.space_group_name_H-M   'P 1'
#
loop_
_entity.id
_entity.type
_entity.pdbx_description
1 polymer ?
#
loop_
_entity_poly.entity_id
_entity_poly.type
_entity_poly.pdbx_seq_one_letter_code
_entity_poly.pdbx_strand_id
1 'polypeptide(L)'
;MKLEIGSIVTRNSYNRDLLFRIVGFSEDRTIAELAGEELRLWADAPVDDLFVVDDKQMSEHRQVVKEKEDSSLKLFRQDYYLLRQKREYLSTNGYQYDQSYFELPGRVLHIDGDPLYLNKCLELYKKLGVPVYGIHMKETEMPEKVPALVDEVRPDILVITGHDAYMKSKGDVSDVNAYRHTKYFIRTVREVRRKYTNLDHLMIFAGACQSHFESLIKVGSNFASSPARINIHALDPVYIVSKISLTSFMDRVNVMDVLRNTLTGKEGLGGVETRGFLRTGMPIKTKP
;
A
#
# COMPACT_ATOMS: atom_id res chain seq x y z
N MET A 1 28.65 -15.28 -14.34
CA MET A 1 28.31 -13.85 -14.45
C MET A 1 28.89 -13.12 -13.25
N LYS A 2 29.40 -11.90 -13.42
CA LYS A 2 29.87 -11.08 -12.29
C LYS A 2 28.66 -10.48 -11.56
N LEU A 3 28.70 -10.46 -10.24
CA LEU A 3 27.71 -9.78 -9.42
C LEU A 3 28.02 -8.29 -9.43
N GLU A 4 27.15 -7.51 -10.08
CA GLU A 4 27.28 -6.07 -10.21
C GLU A 4 26.03 -5.36 -9.68
N ILE A 5 26.17 -4.10 -9.28
CA ILE A 5 25.04 -3.27 -8.86
C ILE A 5 24.01 -3.22 -10.00
N GLY A 6 22.74 -3.47 -9.68
CA GLY A 6 21.64 -3.58 -10.63
C GLY A 6 21.33 -5.00 -11.08
N SER A 7 22.21 -5.97 -10.81
CA SER A 7 21.97 -7.39 -11.11
C SER A 7 20.79 -7.94 -10.30
N ILE A 8 19.98 -8.79 -10.94
CA ILE A 8 18.88 -9.50 -10.28
C ILE A 8 19.39 -10.86 -9.79
N VAL A 9 19.19 -11.11 -8.51
CA VAL A 9 19.70 -12.27 -7.79
C VAL A 9 18.63 -12.91 -6.94
N THR A 10 18.84 -14.19 -6.62
CA THR A 10 18.10 -14.93 -5.60
C THR A 10 19.07 -15.36 -4.51
N ARG A 11 18.53 -15.70 -3.33
CA ARG A 11 19.33 -16.20 -2.21
C ARG A 11 19.19 -17.71 -2.07
N ASN A 12 20.30 -18.43 -2.06
CA ASN A 12 20.30 -19.89 -1.87
C ASN A 12 19.76 -20.27 -0.49
N SER A 13 20.12 -19.53 0.55
CA SER A 13 19.70 -19.75 1.94
C SER A 13 18.18 -19.65 2.16
N TYR A 14 17.45 -19.03 1.22
CA TYR A 14 15.99 -18.89 1.24
C TYR A 14 15.33 -19.65 0.07
N ASN A 15 15.94 -20.74 -0.38
CA ASN A 15 15.43 -21.59 -1.47
C ASN A 15 15.13 -20.83 -2.78
N ARG A 16 15.78 -19.68 -3.00
CA ARG A 16 15.57 -18.80 -4.15
C ARG A 16 14.11 -18.36 -4.31
N ASP A 17 13.43 -18.13 -3.19
CA ASP A 17 12.01 -17.78 -3.14
C ASP A 17 11.68 -16.40 -3.75
N LEU A 18 12.59 -15.44 -3.62
CA LEU A 18 12.37 -14.04 -3.97
C LEU A 18 13.45 -13.48 -4.88
N LEU A 19 13.02 -12.59 -5.78
CA LEU A 19 13.90 -11.79 -6.62
C LEU A 19 14.36 -10.55 -5.87
N PHE A 20 15.67 -10.35 -5.85
CA PHE A 20 16.33 -9.17 -5.30
C PHE A 20 17.13 -8.46 -6.37
N ARG A 21 17.27 -7.14 -6.23
CA ARG A 21 18.22 -6.33 -6.97
C ARG A 21 19.36 -5.95 -6.07
N ILE A 22 20.59 -6.14 -6.55
CA ILE A 22 21.78 -5.64 -5.86
C ILE A 22 21.80 -4.12 -5.95
N VAL A 23 21.79 -3.45 -4.81
CA VAL A 23 21.82 -1.98 -4.71
C VAL A 23 23.15 -1.46 -4.18
N GLY A 24 23.94 -2.31 -3.54
CA GLY A 24 25.23 -1.95 -2.97
C GLY A 24 26.06 -3.16 -2.57
N PHE A 25 27.29 -2.88 -2.14
CA PHE A 25 28.21 -3.84 -1.55
C PHE A 25 28.92 -3.19 -0.36
N SER A 26 29.35 -3.99 0.61
CA SER A 26 30.28 -3.56 1.65
C SER A 26 31.62 -3.12 1.04
N GLU A 27 32.43 -2.36 1.80
CA GLU A 27 33.73 -1.85 1.34
C GLU A 27 34.68 -2.97 0.88
N ASP A 28 34.64 -4.11 1.55
CA ASP A 28 35.39 -5.33 1.23
C ASP A 28 34.69 -6.25 0.21
N ARG A 29 33.48 -5.88 -0.23
CA ARG A 29 32.62 -6.61 -1.19
C ARG A 29 32.30 -8.04 -0.79
N THR A 30 32.33 -8.36 0.51
CA THR A 30 31.95 -9.68 1.02
C THR A 30 30.44 -9.79 1.23
N ILE A 31 29.77 -8.66 1.48
CA ILE A 31 28.34 -8.55 1.71
C ILE A 31 27.73 -7.68 0.61
N ALA A 32 26.61 -8.14 0.04
CA ALA A 32 25.79 -7.39 -0.88
C ALA A 32 24.56 -6.82 -0.16
N GLU A 33 24.19 -5.60 -0.51
CA GLU A 33 22.93 -4.97 -0.13
C GLU A 33 21.88 -5.26 -1.20
N LEU A 34 20.73 -5.76 -0.79
CA LEU A 34 19.66 -6.25 -1.64
C LEU A 34 18.36 -5.50 -1.38
N ALA A 35 17.67 -5.11 -2.45
CA ALA A 35 16.30 -4.62 -2.42
C ALA A 35 15.37 -5.64 -3.11
N GLY A 36 14.28 -6.03 -2.44
CA GLY A 36 13.28 -6.94 -3.00
C GLY A 36 12.52 -6.30 -4.16
N GLU A 37 12.36 -7.04 -5.27
CA GLU A 37 11.66 -6.50 -6.44
C GLU A 37 10.14 -6.40 -6.20
N GLU A 38 9.57 -7.29 -5.38
CA GLU A 38 8.11 -7.48 -5.23
C GLU A 38 7.63 -7.21 -3.81
N LEU A 39 8.41 -7.69 -2.82
CA LEU A 39 8.21 -7.39 -1.42
C LEU A 39 9.07 -6.19 -1.04
N ARG A 40 8.53 -5.36 -0.14
CA ARG A 40 9.21 -4.19 0.41
C ARG A 40 10.26 -4.61 1.45
N LEU A 41 11.26 -5.34 0.99
CA LEU A 41 12.27 -6.00 1.81
C LEU A 41 13.66 -5.45 1.47
N TRP A 42 14.41 -5.07 2.50
CA TRP A 42 15.83 -4.80 2.41
C TRP A 42 16.58 -5.91 3.14
N ALA A 43 17.56 -6.51 2.47
CA ALA A 43 18.34 -7.59 3.03
C ALA A 43 19.82 -7.39 2.73
N ASP A 44 20.66 -7.79 3.66
CA ASP A 44 22.07 -8.04 3.45
C ASP A 44 22.30 -9.55 3.27
N ALA A 45 23.21 -9.91 2.39
CA ALA A 45 23.58 -11.29 2.15
C ALA A 45 25.05 -11.41 1.76
N PRO A 46 25.77 -12.46 2.21
CA PRO A 46 27.08 -12.80 1.67
C PRO A 46 26.99 -12.97 0.16
N VAL A 47 28.01 -12.51 -0.57
CA VAL A 47 28.05 -12.62 -2.04
C VAL A 47 27.94 -14.08 -2.50
N ASP A 48 28.46 -15.03 -1.72
CA ASP A 48 28.38 -16.47 -1.99
C ASP A 48 26.97 -17.07 -1.83
N ASP A 49 26.07 -16.38 -1.11
CA ASP A 49 24.65 -16.77 -0.98
C ASP A 49 23.85 -16.37 -2.23
N LEU A 50 24.40 -15.51 -3.09
CA LEU A 50 23.70 -14.96 -4.24
C LEU A 50 23.84 -15.82 -5.48
N PHE A 51 22.71 -16.03 -6.15
CA PHE A 51 22.66 -16.67 -7.45
C PHE A 51 22.07 -15.70 -8.48
N VAL A 52 22.85 -15.38 -9.52
CA VAL A 52 22.38 -14.55 -10.64
C VAL A 52 21.32 -15.34 -11.39
N VAL A 53 20.14 -14.73 -11.53
CA VAL A 53 18.99 -15.35 -12.18
C VAL A 53 19.16 -15.21 -13.69
N ASP A 54 18.98 -16.31 -14.43
CA ASP A 54 18.96 -16.26 -15.89
C ASP A 54 17.61 -15.74 -16.42
N ASP A 55 17.54 -15.40 -17.72
CA ASP A 55 16.33 -14.83 -18.32
C ASP A 55 15.10 -15.75 -18.18
N LYS A 56 15.31 -17.07 -18.19
CA LYS A 56 14.25 -18.07 -18.09
C LYS A 56 13.67 -18.08 -16.67
N GLN A 57 14.53 -18.19 -15.66
CA GLN A 57 14.16 -18.15 -14.25
C GLN A 57 13.53 -16.80 -13.88
N MET A 58 14.06 -15.69 -14.41
CA MET A 58 13.46 -14.36 -14.24
C MET A 58 12.03 -14.33 -14.80
N SER A 59 11.80 -14.91 -15.98
CA SER A 59 10.47 -14.99 -16.59
C SER A 59 9.53 -15.88 -15.76
N GLU A 60 9.99 -17.01 -15.25
CA GLU A 60 9.20 -17.93 -14.42
C GLU A 60 8.76 -17.25 -13.12
N HIS A 61 9.67 -16.60 -12.40
CA HIS A 61 9.34 -15.83 -11.19
C HIS A 61 8.33 -14.71 -11.47
N ARG A 62 8.58 -13.90 -12.52
CA ARG A 62 7.67 -12.82 -12.91
C ARG A 62 6.30 -13.33 -13.30
N GLN A 63 6.21 -14.50 -13.92
CA GLN A 63 4.94 -15.11 -14.29
C GLN A 63 4.14 -15.50 -13.06
N VAL A 64 4.74 -16.18 -12.08
CA VAL A 64 4.07 -16.57 -10.82
C VAL A 64 3.51 -15.35 -10.09
N VAL A 65 4.30 -14.27 -10.05
CA VAL A 65 3.91 -13.04 -9.36
C VAL A 65 2.77 -12.34 -10.09
N LYS A 66 2.89 -12.23 -11.41
CA LYS A 66 1.82 -11.70 -12.26
C LYS A 66 0.53 -12.51 -12.12
N GLU A 67 0.60 -13.84 -12.04
CA GLU A 67 -0.57 -14.70 -11.83
C GLU A 67 -1.26 -14.42 -10.48
N LYS A 68 -0.49 -14.18 -9.41
CA LYS A 68 -1.03 -13.78 -8.10
C LYS A 68 -1.67 -12.39 -8.14
N GLU A 69 -1.02 -11.43 -8.78
CA GLU A 69 -1.55 -10.08 -8.97
C GLU A 69 -2.84 -10.08 -9.81
N ASP A 70 -2.85 -10.83 -10.92
CA ASP A 70 -4.01 -10.98 -11.81
C ASP A 70 -5.18 -11.66 -11.09
N SER A 71 -4.90 -12.67 -10.26
CA SER A 71 -5.90 -13.34 -9.43
C SER A 71 -6.53 -12.38 -8.40
N SER A 72 -5.69 -11.60 -7.71
CA SER A 72 -6.15 -10.61 -6.73
C SER A 72 -6.95 -9.47 -7.39
N LEU A 73 -6.50 -9.02 -8.56
CA LEU A 73 -7.20 -8.02 -9.36
C LEU A 73 -8.55 -8.54 -9.86
N LYS A 74 -8.63 -9.81 -10.26
CA LYS A 74 -9.88 -10.46 -10.68
C LYS A 74 -10.89 -10.49 -9.53
N LEU A 75 -10.47 -10.91 -8.34
CA LEU A 75 -11.31 -10.90 -7.14
C LEU A 75 -11.81 -9.47 -6.83
N PHE A 76 -10.91 -8.49 -6.86
CA PHE A 76 -11.26 -7.09 -6.65
C PHE A 76 -12.33 -6.60 -7.65
N ARG A 77 -12.19 -6.93 -8.94
CA ARG A 77 -13.15 -6.53 -9.98
C ARG A 77 -14.51 -7.20 -9.80
N GLN A 78 -14.55 -8.47 -9.39
CA GLN A 78 -15.79 -9.17 -9.08
C GLN A 78 -16.52 -8.51 -7.90
N ASP A 79 -15.78 -8.22 -6.84
CA ASP A 79 -16.27 -7.48 -5.67
C ASP A 79 -16.82 -6.10 -6.04
N TYR A 80 -16.08 -5.36 -6.88
CA TYR A 80 -16.51 -4.05 -7.34
C TYR A 80 -17.78 -4.12 -8.17
N TYR A 81 -17.87 -5.09 -9.08
CA TYR A 81 -19.06 -5.31 -9.90
C TYR A 81 -20.28 -5.63 -9.04
N LEU A 82 -20.16 -6.50 -8.04
CA LEU A 82 -21.24 -6.82 -7.11
C LEU A 82 -21.70 -5.60 -6.31
N LEU A 83 -20.75 -4.78 -5.82
CA LEU A 83 -21.08 -3.53 -5.14
C LEU A 83 -21.81 -2.56 -6.06
N ARG A 84 -21.39 -2.44 -7.31
CA ARG A 84 -22.05 -1.60 -8.31
C ARG A 84 -23.47 -2.07 -8.60
N GLN A 85 -23.70 -3.36 -8.82
CA GLN A 85 -25.04 -3.90 -9.02
C GLN A 85 -25.96 -3.65 -7.82
N LYS A 86 -25.45 -3.87 -6.61
CA LYS A 86 -26.19 -3.55 -5.36
C LYS A 86 -26.58 -2.08 -5.31
N ARG A 87 -25.67 -1.17 -5.69
CA ARG A 87 -25.94 0.28 -5.75
C ARG A 87 -26.97 0.64 -6.81
N GLU A 88 -26.85 0.11 -8.02
CA GLU A 88 -27.80 0.34 -9.11
C GLU A 88 -29.20 -0.03 -8.65
N TYR A 89 -29.38 -1.23 -8.11
CA TYR A 89 -30.66 -1.69 -7.55
C TYR A 89 -31.23 -0.74 -6.48
N LEU A 90 -30.41 -0.30 -5.52
CA LEU A 90 -30.83 0.63 -4.46
C LEU A 90 -31.16 2.02 -4.99
N SER A 91 -30.36 2.54 -5.92
CA SER A 91 -30.47 3.90 -6.46
C SER A 91 -31.68 4.07 -7.37
N THR A 92 -32.08 3.01 -8.08
CA THR A 92 -33.24 3.06 -8.95
C THR A 92 -34.53 2.60 -8.29
N ASN A 93 -34.47 2.16 -7.02
CA ASN A 93 -35.59 1.58 -6.28
C ASN A 93 -36.29 0.45 -7.07
N GLY A 94 -35.52 -0.29 -7.89
CA GLY A 94 -36.02 -1.36 -8.77
C GLY A 94 -36.55 -0.91 -10.15
N TYR A 95 -36.53 0.37 -10.49
CA TYR A 95 -36.95 0.88 -11.80
C TYR A 95 -35.77 0.97 -12.79
N GLN A 96 -36.00 0.78 -14.09
CA GLN A 96 -34.98 1.10 -15.10
C GLN A 96 -35.03 2.59 -15.41
N TYR A 97 -34.14 3.38 -14.80
CA TYR A 97 -33.92 4.76 -15.24
C TYR A 97 -32.86 4.76 -16.34
N ASP A 98 -33.24 5.22 -17.53
CA ASP A 98 -32.36 5.41 -18.70
C ASP A 98 -31.46 6.67 -18.56
N GLN A 99 -31.15 7.07 -17.33
CA GLN A 99 -30.38 8.27 -17.04
C GLN A 99 -28.95 7.92 -16.65
N SER A 100 -27.99 8.56 -17.34
CA SER A 100 -26.56 8.50 -17.04
C SER A 100 -26.27 9.10 -15.65
N TYR A 101 -25.94 8.23 -14.70
CA TYR A 101 -25.35 8.63 -13.42
C TYR A 101 -23.82 8.70 -13.53
N PHE A 102 -23.19 9.43 -12.62
CA PHE A 102 -21.74 9.49 -12.50
C PHE A 102 -21.26 9.12 -11.11
N GLU A 103 -20.07 8.57 -11.07
CA GLU A 103 -19.39 8.14 -9.85
C GLU A 103 -18.31 9.16 -9.48
N LEU A 104 -18.26 9.52 -8.20
CA LEU A 104 -17.20 10.33 -7.61
C LEU A 104 -16.48 9.47 -6.55
N PRO A 105 -15.43 8.72 -6.93
CA PRO A 105 -14.63 7.95 -5.98
C PRO A 105 -13.88 8.87 -5.02
N GLY A 106 -13.53 8.34 -3.84
CA GLY A 106 -12.67 9.05 -2.89
C GLY A 106 -11.29 9.33 -3.49
N ARG A 107 -10.80 10.56 -3.34
CA ARG A 107 -9.49 11.01 -3.85
C ARG A 107 -8.38 10.62 -2.90
N VAL A 108 -7.31 10.05 -3.47
CA VAL A 108 -6.16 9.52 -2.73
C VAL A 108 -4.98 10.47 -2.84
N LEU A 109 -4.35 10.79 -1.71
CA LEU A 109 -3.00 11.33 -1.64
C LEU A 109 -2.06 10.23 -1.17
N HIS A 110 -1.20 9.72 -2.06
CA HIS A 110 -0.23 8.67 -1.73
C HIS A 110 1.16 9.27 -1.60
N ILE A 111 1.72 9.17 -0.40
CA ILE A 111 3.06 9.61 -0.07
C ILE A 111 3.91 8.39 0.26
N ASP A 112 5.01 8.20 -0.48
CA ASP A 112 5.88 7.04 -0.30
C ASP A 112 7.36 7.45 -0.25
N GLY A 113 8.11 6.84 0.66
CA GLY A 113 9.58 6.97 0.73
C GLY A 113 10.35 6.15 -0.30
N ASP A 114 9.68 5.33 -1.09
CA ASP A 114 10.24 4.57 -2.21
C ASP A 114 9.58 4.98 -3.55
N PRO A 115 10.34 5.58 -4.49
CA PRO A 115 9.79 6.02 -5.76
C PRO A 115 9.40 4.86 -6.69
N LEU A 116 10.07 3.71 -6.61
CA LEU A 116 9.76 2.54 -7.42
C LEU A 116 8.43 1.92 -6.97
N TYR A 117 8.23 1.76 -5.66
CA TYR A 117 6.95 1.25 -5.15
C TYR A 117 5.81 2.24 -5.37
N LEU A 118 6.06 3.55 -5.23
CA LEU A 118 5.06 4.56 -5.54
C LEU A 118 4.57 4.40 -6.98
N ASN A 119 5.48 4.30 -7.96
CA ASN A 119 5.10 4.15 -9.36
C ASN A 119 4.26 2.90 -9.61
N LYS A 120 4.63 1.75 -9.04
CA LYS A 120 3.81 0.52 -9.12
C LYS A 120 2.41 0.72 -8.53
N CYS A 121 2.31 1.42 -7.40
CA CYS A 121 1.02 1.73 -6.78
C CYS A 121 0.16 2.63 -7.66
N LEU A 122 0.74 3.69 -8.23
CA LEU A 122 0.04 4.63 -9.11
C LEU A 122 -0.48 3.96 -10.39
N GLU A 123 0.29 3.05 -10.98
CA GLU A 123 -0.17 2.25 -12.12
C GLU A 123 -1.38 1.40 -11.78
N LEU A 124 -1.39 0.77 -10.60
CA LEU A 124 -2.52 -0.05 -10.17
C LEU A 124 -3.75 0.81 -9.84
N TYR A 125 -3.61 1.95 -9.15
CA TYR A 125 -4.73 2.89 -8.95
C TYR A 125 -5.36 3.31 -10.29
N LYS A 126 -4.53 3.62 -11.29
CA LYS A 126 -4.99 3.98 -12.64
C LYS A 126 -5.77 2.83 -13.29
N LYS A 127 -5.29 1.59 -13.17
CA LYS A 127 -6.00 0.39 -13.66
C LYS A 127 -7.34 0.16 -12.94
N LEU A 128 -7.48 0.64 -11.71
CA LEU A 128 -8.68 0.52 -10.87
C LEU A 128 -9.62 1.72 -10.98
N GLY A 129 -9.25 2.78 -11.71
CA GLY A 129 -10.07 3.98 -11.87
C GLY A 129 -10.14 4.86 -10.61
N VAL A 130 -9.16 4.74 -9.72
CA VAL A 130 -9.09 5.52 -8.47
C VAL A 130 -8.30 6.81 -8.71
N PRO A 131 -8.87 8.00 -8.41
CA PRO A 131 -8.16 9.26 -8.55
C PRO A 131 -7.09 9.39 -7.47
N VAL A 132 -5.83 9.53 -7.89
CA VAL A 132 -4.68 9.57 -6.99
C VAL A 132 -3.70 10.69 -7.36
N TYR A 133 -3.15 11.34 -6.34
CA TYR A 133 -1.97 12.20 -6.42
C TYR A 133 -0.82 11.54 -5.64
N GLY A 134 0.27 11.22 -6.34
CA GLY A 134 1.42 10.53 -5.77
C GLY A 134 2.60 11.47 -5.53
N ILE A 135 3.23 11.39 -4.36
CA ILE A 135 4.41 12.19 -4.01
C ILE A 135 5.46 11.29 -3.38
N HIS A 136 6.66 11.29 -3.96
CA HIS A 136 7.82 10.68 -3.32
C HIS A 136 8.41 11.64 -2.27
N MET A 137 8.58 11.17 -1.03
CA MET A 137 9.08 11.98 0.08
C MET A 137 9.80 11.10 1.11
N LYS A 138 10.96 11.53 1.60
CA LYS A 138 11.65 10.80 2.67
C LYS A 138 10.84 10.80 3.96
N GLU A 139 10.88 9.70 4.69
CA GLU A 139 10.11 9.49 5.91
C GLU A 139 10.41 10.56 6.96
N THR A 140 11.65 11.03 7.04
CA THR A 140 12.09 12.09 7.95
C THR A 140 11.43 13.44 7.69
N GLU A 141 11.01 13.71 6.45
CA GLU A 141 10.39 14.98 6.04
C GLU A 141 8.86 14.97 6.15
N MET A 142 8.26 13.78 6.19
CA MET A 142 6.80 13.61 6.20
C MET A 142 6.10 14.38 7.32
N PRO A 143 6.61 14.40 8.58
CA PRO A 143 5.91 15.09 9.65
C PRO A 143 5.70 16.58 9.42
N GLU A 144 6.63 17.24 8.72
CA GLU A 144 6.60 18.69 8.50
C GLU A 144 5.83 19.05 7.23
N LYS A 145 5.95 18.24 6.17
CA LYS A 145 5.43 18.57 4.83
C LYS A 145 4.03 18.02 4.57
N VAL A 146 3.71 16.82 5.06
CA VAL A 146 2.42 16.15 4.77
C VAL A 146 1.22 16.94 5.27
N PRO A 147 1.21 17.55 6.48
CA PRO A 147 0.05 18.31 6.93
C PRO A 147 -0.33 19.46 5.98
N ALA A 148 0.65 20.17 5.43
CA ALA A 148 0.41 21.24 4.46
C ALA A 148 -0.11 20.70 3.12
N LEU A 149 0.42 19.57 2.66
CA LEU A 149 -0.05 18.92 1.43
C LEU A 149 -1.49 18.42 1.55
N VAL A 150 -1.89 17.93 2.73
CA VAL A 150 -3.29 17.52 2.98
C VAL A 150 -4.23 18.74 2.89
N ASP A 151 -3.82 19.90 3.42
CA ASP A 151 -4.61 21.13 3.35
C ASP A 151 -4.80 21.63 1.90
N GLU A 152 -3.76 21.47 1.05
CA GLU A 152 -3.75 21.88 -0.36
C GLU A 152 -4.53 20.90 -1.25
N VAL A 153 -4.20 19.62 -1.19
CA VAL A 153 -4.79 18.58 -2.05
C VAL A 153 -6.22 18.25 -1.63
N ARG A 154 -6.52 18.38 -0.33
CA ARG A 154 -7.80 17.99 0.31
C ARG A 154 -8.25 16.58 -0.09
N PRO A 155 -7.43 15.55 0.17
CA PRO A 155 -7.80 14.18 -0.14
C PRO A 155 -8.89 13.65 0.79
N ASP A 156 -9.57 12.60 0.36
CA ASP A 156 -10.46 11.80 1.19
C ASP A 156 -9.69 10.66 1.89
N ILE A 157 -8.63 10.19 1.23
CA ILE A 157 -7.76 9.12 1.71
C ILE A 157 -6.30 9.55 1.64
N LEU A 158 -5.57 9.43 2.75
CA LEU A 158 -4.14 9.68 2.86
C LEU A 158 -3.41 8.36 3.07
N VAL A 159 -2.43 8.07 2.22
CA VAL A 159 -1.56 6.89 2.33
C VAL A 159 -0.15 7.37 2.62
N ILE A 160 0.40 6.93 3.75
CA ILE A 160 1.76 7.25 4.19
C ILE A 160 2.53 5.94 4.32
N THR A 161 3.31 5.63 3.29
CA THR A 161 4.12 4.42 3.22
C THR A 161 5.59 4.79 3.07
N GLY A 162 6.50 3.87 3.33
CA GLY A 162 7.92 4.18 3.39
C GLY A 162 8.72 2.95 3.80
N HIS A 163 9.98 3.12 4.10
CA HIS A 163 10.82 2.08 4.64
C HIS A 163 10.68 2.04 6.15
N ASP A 164 10.73 0.86 6.74
CA ASP A 164 10.87 0.69 8.18
C ASP A 164 11.50 -0.67 8.46
N ALA A 165 12.04 -0.81 9.66
CA ALA A 165 12.67 -2.04 10.10
C ALA A 165 12.69 -2.11 11.62
N TYR A 166 12.41 -3.27 12.17
CA TYR A 166 12.58 -3.55 13.59
C TYR A 166 14.03 -3.93 13.90
N MET A 167 14.65 -3.24 14.84
CA MET A 167 16.03 -3.46 15.26
C MET A 167 16.06 -4.03 16.68
N LYS A 168 16.22 -5.35 16.79
CA LYS A 168 16.32 -6.07 18.08
C LYS A 168 17.38 -5.49 19.04
N SER A 169 18.45 -4.90 18.50
CA SER A 169 19.52 -4.29 19.28
C SER A 169 19.13 -2.98 19.97
N LYS A 170 18.03 -2.34 19.55
CA LYS A 170 17.60 -1.03 20.06
C LYS A 170 16.52 -1.09 21.13
N GLY A 171 15.91 -2.26 21.34
CA GLY A 171 14.84 -2.44 22.32
C GLY A 171 13.91 -3.59 21.95
N ASP A 172 12.87 -3.76 22.76
CA ASP A 172 11.83 -4.75 22.55
C ASP A 172 10.87 -4.37 21.42
N VAL A 173 10.09 -5.36 20.94
CA VAL A 173 9.08 -5.19 19.87
C VAL A 173 8.00 -4.15 20.22
N SER A 174 7.77 -3.91 21.52
CA SER A 174 6.83 -2.91 22.02
C SER A 174 7.43 -1.49 22.08
N ASP A 175 8.75 -1.35 21.91
CA ASP A 175 9.41 -0.05 21.94
C ASP A 175 9.44 0.56 20.53
N VAL A 176 8.72 1.68 20.36
CA VAL A 176 8.70 2.46 19.11
C VAL A 176 10.11 2.92 18.70
N ASN A 177 11.03 3.13 19.64
CA ASN A 177 12.40 3.54 19.33
C ASN A 177 13.25 2.41 18.73
N ALA A 178 12.80 1.16 18.84
CA ALA A 178 13.44 0.03 18.18
C ALA A 178 13.17 0.01 16.66
N TYR A 179 12.33 0.91 16.14
CA TYR A 179 11.97 0.99 14.73
C TYR A 179 12.67 2.17 14.05
N ARG A 180 13.12 1.97 12.81
CA ARG A 180 13.89 2.96 12.07
C ARG A 180 13.08 4.23 11.76
N HIS A 181 11.86 4.07 11.27
CA HIS A 181 11.04 5.17 10.78
C HIS A 181 9.61 5.22 11.34
N THR A 182 9.14 4.21 12.10
CA THR A 182 7.80 4.26 12.73
C THR A 182 7.54 5.59 13.45
N LYS A 183 8.55 6.13 14.17
CA LYS A 183 8.41 7.42 14.87
C LYS A 183 8.00 8.59 13.96
N TYR A 184 8.44 8.59 12.70
CA TYR A 184 8.07 9.63 11.74
C TYR A 184 6.65 9.41 11.25
N PHE A 185 6.26 8.19 10.89
CA PHE A 185 4.86 7.88 10.53
C PHE A 185 3.89 8.28 11.66
N ILE A 186 4.22 7.91 12.91
CA ILE A 186 3.43 8.29 14.09
C ILE A 186 3.27 9.81 14.19
N ARG A 187 4.37 10.56 14.03
CA ARG A 187 4.35 12.01 14.12
C ARG A 187 3.51 12.60 12.98
N THR A 188 3.68 12.13 11.76
CA THR A 188 2.90 12.56 10.59
C THR A 188 1.40 12.35 10.81
N VAL A 189 0.99 11.15 11.21
CA VAL A 189 -0.43 10.84 11.49
C VAL A 189 -0.97 11.75 12.59
N ARG A 190 -0.20 11.97 13.66
CA ARG A 190 -0.60 12.84 14.77
C ARG A 190 -0.79 14.29 14.33
N GLU A 191 0.12 14.85 13.54
CA GLU A 191 0.00 16.22 13.04
C GLU A 191 -1.20 16.39 12.08
N VAL A 192 -1.46 15.40 11.23
CA VAL A 192 -2.66 15.39 10.38
C VAL A 192 -3.93 15.30 11.23
N ARG A 193 -3.97 14.40 12.22
CA ARG A 193 -5.13 14.19 13.11
C ARG A 193 -5.42 15.36 14.05
N ARG A 194 -4.44 16.23 14.33
CA ARG A 194 -4.69 17.49 15.04
C ARG A 194 -5.64 18.42 14.28
N LYS A 195 -5.59 18.41 12.94
CA LYS A 195 -6.49 19.20 12.08
C LYS A 195 -7.72 18.40 11.64
N TYR A 196 -7.52 17.13 11.27
CA TYR A 196 -8.54 16.24 10.73
C TYR A 196 -8.90 15.14 11.74
N THR A 197 -9.62 15.51 12.80
CA THR A 197 -9.90 14.62 13.95
C THR A 197 -10.84 13.46 13.63
N ASN A 198 -11.72 13.60 12.64
CA ASN A 198 -12.70 12.57 12.29
C ASN A 198 -12.07 11.47 11.41
N LEU A 199 -12.08 10.23 11.91
CA LEU A 199 -11.59 9.03 11.22
C LEU A 199 -12.30 8.77 9.88
N ASP A 200 -13.57 9.16 9.76
CA ASP A 200 -14.39 8.93 8.56
C ASP A 200 -14.30 10.08 7.54
N HIS A 201 -13.78 11.25 7.91
CA HIS A 201 -13.62 12.37 6.96
C HIS A 201 -12.31 12.28 6.17
N LEU A 202 -11.25 11.85 6.84
CA LEU A 202 -9.96 11.58 6.23
C LEU A 202 -9.51 10.21 6.69
N MET A 203 -9.55 9.23 5.80
CA MET A 203 -9.03 7.90 6.08
C MET A 203 -7.51 7.93 5.94
N ILE A 204 -6.79 7.39 6.93
CA ILE A 204 -5.33 7.31 6.91
C ILE A 204 -4.88 5.85 6.89
N PHE A 205 -4.17 5.47 5.84
CA PHE A 205 -3.33 4.27 5.82
C PHE A 205 -1.90 4.68 6.16
N ALA A 206 -1.27 4.05 7.15
CA ALA A 206 0.12 4.38 7.50
C ALA A 206 0.99 3.16 7.78
N GLY A 207 2.25 3.24 7.40
CA GLY A 207 3.29 2.28 7.79
C GLY A 207 3.99 1.63 6.61
N ALA A 208 4.99 0.85 6.96
CA ALA A 208 5.86 0.08 6.10
C ALA A 208 5.93 -1.39 6.55
N CYS A 209 6.78 -2.16 5.88
CA CYS A 209 7.21 -3.45 6.39
C CYS A 209 7.76 -3.33 7.80
N GLN A 210 7.36 -4.24 8.68
CA GLN A 210 7.78 -4.28 10.08
C GLN A 210 7.45 -3.03 10.91
N SER A 211 6.58 -2.13 10.48
CA SER A 211 6.22 -0.96 11.29
C SER A 211 5.51 -1.33 12.60
N HIS A 212 5.59 -0.45 13.59
CA HIS A 212 4.86 -0.63 14.85
C HIS A 212 3.35 -0.36 14.70
N PHE A 213 2.63 -1.39 14.26
CA PHE A 213 1.19 -1.36 13.97
C PHE A 213 0.34 -0.71 15.09
N GLU A 214 0.50 -1.17 16.33
CA GLU A 214 -0.34 -0.76 17.46
C GLU A 214 -0.22 0.74 17.73
N SER A 215 1.00 1.28 17.60
CA SER A 215 1.26 2.70 17.80
C SER A 215 0.67 3.56 16.69
N LEU A 216 0.65 3.07 15.45
CA LEU A 216 0.04 3.75 14.30
C LEU A 216 -1.49 3.83 14.44
N ILE A 217 -2.13 2.72 14.79
CA ILE A 217 -3.58 2.71 15.07
C ILE A 217 -3.90 3.62 16.26
N LYS A 218 -3.10 3.55 17.34
CA LYS A 218 -3.32 4.36 18.54
C LYS A 218 -3.28 5.87 18.27
N VAL A 219 -2.48 6.33 17.31
CA VAL A 219 -2.43 7.77 16.96
C VAL A 219 -3.45 8.21 15.91
N GLY A 220 -4.30 7.30 15.44
CA GLY A 220 -5.45 7.61 14.61
C GLY A 220 -5.32 7.22 13.14
N SER A 221 -4.41 6.30 12.78
CA SER A 221 -4.49 5.64 11.49
C SER A 221 -5.72 4.72 11.44
N ASN A 222 -6.44 4.71 10.33
CA ASN A 222 -7.54 3.77 10.09
C ASN A 222 -6.98 2.39 9.80
N PHE A 223 -5.94 2.33 8.97
CA PHE A 223 -5.25 1.09 8.61
C PHE A 223 -3.76 1.27 8.80
N ALA A 224 -3.09 0.19 9.17
CA ALA A 224 -1.65 0.17 9.29
C ALA A 224 -1.06 -1.17 8.87
N SER A 225 0.19 -1.13 8.43
CA SER A 225 0.92 -2.32 8.01
C SER A 225 1.62 -3.02 9.17
N SER A 226 1.92 -4.29 8.90
CA SER A 226 2.71 -5.25 9.65
C SER A 226 2.31 -5.47 11.12
N PRO A 227 1.04 -5.87 11.42
CA PRO A 227 0.69 -6.36 12.75
C PRO A 227 1.65 -7.44 13.26
N ALA A 228 1.98 -8.43 12.44
CA ALA A 228 2.93 -9.49 12.77
C ALA A 228 4.41 -9.13 12.52
N ARG A 229 4.70 -7.85 12.23
CA ARG A 229 6.05 -7.35 11.88
C ARG A 229 6.71 -8.09 10.72
N ILE A 230 5.91 -8.47 9.72
CA ILE A 230 6.37 -9.14 8.50
C ILE A 230 6.54 -8.16 7.33
N ASN A 231 7.19 -8.62 6.27
CA ASN A 231 7.20 -7.91 5.00
C ASN A 231 5.81 -7.97 4.35
N ILE A 232 5.40 -6.86 3.75
CA ILE A 232 4.14 -6.74 3.01
C ILE A 232 4.41 -6.58 1.52
N HIS A 233 3.46 -7.01 0.70
CA HIS A 233 3.50 -6.77 -0.72
C HIS A 233 3.28 -5.28 -1.03
N ALA A 234 3.98 -4.75 -2.04
CA ALA A 234 3.89 -3.33 -2.38
C ALA A 234 2.47 -2.87 -2.79
N LEU A 235 1.68 -3.77 -3.39
CA LEU A 235 0.33 -3.48 -3.89
C LEU A 235 -0.78 -3.58 -2.85
N ASP A 236 -0.47 -4.13 -1.67
CA ASP A 236 -1.46 -4.35 -0.62
C ASP A 236 -2.18 -3.06 -0.15
N PRO A 237 -1.46 -1.94 0.10
CA PRO A 237 -2.12 -0.68 0.43
C PRO A 237 -3.10 -0.23 -0.65
N VAL A 238 -2.78 -0.49 -1.93
CA VAL A 238 -3.58 -0.06 -3.08
C VAL A 238 -4.93 -0.78 -3.10
N TYR A 239 -4.97 -2.08 -2.84
CA TYR A 239 -6.23 -2.83 -2.79
C TYR A 239 -7.15 -2.34 -1.68
N ILE A 240 -6.60 -2.08 -0.49
CA ILE A 240 -7.34 -1.53 0.66
C ILE A 240 -7.94 -0.17 0.32
N VAL A 241 -7.09 0.74 -0.14
CA VAL A 241 -7.46 2.13 -0.45
C VAL A 241 -8.46 2.17 -1.61
N SER A 242 -8.26 1.35 -2.64
CA SER A 242 -9.17 1.28 -3.77
C SER A 242 -10.53 0.73 -3.37
N LYS A 243 -10.59 -0.30 -2.52
CA LYS A 243 -11.85 -0.84 -2.01
C LYS A 243 -12.64 0.24 -1.25
N ILE A 244 -11.97 1.00 -0.40
CA ILE A 244 -12.58 2.08 0.40
C ILE A 244 -13.04 3.24 -0.49
N SER A 245 -12.18 3.71 -1.42
CA SER A 245 -12.49 4.77 -2.39
C SER A 245 -13.73 4.47 -3.22
N LEU A 246 -13.91 3.20 -3.59
CA LEU A 246 -14.97 2.71 -4.47
C LEU A 246 -16.19 2.13 -3.74
N THR A 247 -16.17 2.09 -2.40
CA THR A 247 -17.32 1.73 -1.57
C THR A 247 -18.16 2.97 -1.28
N SER A 248 -19.49 2.82 -1.21
CA SER A 248 -20.42 3.91 -0.93
C SER A 248 -20.11 4.58 0.41
N PHE A 249 -20.28 5.91 0.49
CA PHE A 249 -20.18 6.65 1.76
C PHE A 249 -21.21 6.24 2.83
N MET A 250 -22.24 5.50 2.43
CA MET A 250 -23.27 4.96 3.32
C MET A 250 -22.94 3.56 3.85
N ASP A 251 -22.00 2.85 3.22
CA ASP A 251 -21.64 1.48 3.57
C ASP A 251 -20.44 1.46 4.53
N ARG A 252 -20.49 0.56 5.51
CA ARG A 252 -19.34 0.22 6.38
C ARG A 252 -18.42 -0.73 5.63
N VAL A 253 -17.12 -0.50 5.71
CA VAL A 253 -16.09 -1.36 5.15
C VAL A 253 -15.56 -2.26 6.26
N ASN A 254 -15.83 -3.56 6.15
CA ASN A 254 -15.33 -4.56 7.09
C ASN A 254 -13.84 -4.82 6.85
N VAL A 255 -13.02 -4.74 7.91
CA VAL A 255 -11.57 -4.95 7.86
C VAL A 255 -11.24 -6.34 7.26
N MET A 256 -11.97 -7.39 7.64
CA MET A 256 -11.73 -8.75 7.14
C MET A 256 -11.98 -8.88 5.65
N ASP A 257 -13.01 -8.22 5.12
CA ASP A 257 -13.33 -8.26 3.69
C ASP A 257 -12.24 -7.57 2.86
N VAL A 258 -11.68 -6.49 3.39
CA VAL A 258 -10.60 -5.76 2.76
C VAL A 258 -9.31 -6.59 2.74
N LEU A 259 -9.00 -7.27 3.84
CA LEU A 259 -7.78 -8.06 3.96
C LEU A 259 -7.77 -9.32 3.08
N ARG A 260 -8.94 -9.92 2.80
CA ARG A 260 -9.05 -11.11 1.92
C ARG A 260 -8.56 -10.87 0.50
N ASN A 261 -8.64 -9.64 0.02
CA ASN A 261 -8.23 -9.26 -1.33
C ASN A 261 -6.76 -8.79 -1.40
N THR A 262 -6.04 -8.80 -0.28
CA THR A 262 -4.62 -8.43 -0.21
C THR A 262 -3.74 -9.68 -0.31
N LEU A 263 -2.53 -9.50 -0.82
CA LEU A 263 -1.58 -10.58 -1.06
C LEU A 263 -0.95 -11.09 0.24
N THR A 264 -0.75 -10.22 1.24
CA THR A 264 -0.17 -10.60 2.54
C THR A 264 -1.25 -10.97 3.58
N GLY A 265 -2.48 -10.47 3.43
CA GLY A 265 -3.59 -10.76 4.34
C GLY A 265 -3.41 -10.17 5.75
N LYS A 266 -4.06 -10.82 6.73
CA LYS A 266 -4.19 -10.32 8.12
C LYS A 266 -2.89 -10.24 8.92
N GLU A 267 -1.87 -10.98 8.51
CA GLU A 267 -0.56 -10.94 9.19
C GLU A 267 0.21 -9.68 8.79
N GLY A 268 0.00 -9.22 7.55
CA GLY A 268 0.68 -8.06 6.98
C GLY A 268 -0.06 -6.75 7.16
N LEU A 269 -1.37 -6.76 7.39
CA LEU A 269 -2.18 -5.54 7.42
C LEU A 269 -3.30 -5.66 8.46
N GLY A 270 -3.64 -4.54 9.08
CA GLY A 270 -4.77 -4.44 9.97
C GLY A 270 -5.37 -3.04 9.96
N GLY A 271 -6.46 -2.88 10.70
CA GLY A 271 -7.13 -1.58 10.79
C GLY A 271 -8.34 -1.61 11.69
N VAL A 272 -9.01 -0.46 11.74
CA VAL A 272 -10.31 -0.27 12.36
C VAL A 272 -11.36 -0.11 11.28
N GLU A 273 -12.61 -0.35 11.64
CA GLU A 273 -13.72 -0.16 10.72
C GLU A 273 -13.81 1.29 10.23
N THR A 274 -14.13 1.47 8.95
CA THR A 274 -14.19 2.78 8.28
C THR A 274 -15.35 2.77 7.27
N ARG A 275 -15.83 3.94 6.84
CA ARG A 275 -16.85 4.08 5.79
C ARG A 275 -16.22 4.19 4.39
N GLY A 276 -17.01 3.90 3.36
CA GLY A 276 -16.61 4.20 1.98
C GLY A 276 -16.59 5.70 1.67
N PHE A 277 -16.13 6.07 0.47
CA PHE A 277 -16.12 7.48 0.01
C PHE A 277 -16.86 7.73 -1.31
N LEU A 278 -17.21 6.68 -2.04
CA LEU A 278 -17.87 6.81 -3.34
C LEU A 278 -19.23 7.49 -3.19
N ARG A 279 -19.45 8.50 -4.04
CA ARG A 279 -20.75 9.14 -4.23
C ARG A 279 -21.24 8.93 -5.65
N THR A 280 -22.55 8.87 -5.82
CA THR A 280 -23.19 8.89 -7.13
C THR A 280 -23.99 10.18 -7.31
N GLY A 281 -23.96 10.74 -8.51
CA GLY A 281 -24.70 11.95 -8.87
C GLY A 281 -25.45 11.79 -10.19
N MET A 282 -26.47 12.63 -10.41
CA MET A 282 -27.27 12.69 -11.64
C MET A 282 -27.62 14.15 -11.98
N PRO A 283 -27.83 14.54 -13.26
CA PRO A 283 -27.52 13.81 -14.50
C PRO A 283 -26.17 14.24 -15.13
N ILE A 284 -25.47 13.32 -15.81
CA ILE A 284 -24.48 13.70 -16.83
C ILE A 284 -25.24 14.03 -18.12
N LYS A 285 -25.33 15.31 -18.47
CA LYS A 285 -25.53 15.69 -19.87
C LYS A 285 -24.21 15.45 -20.59
N THR A 286 -24.04 14.29 -21.22
CA THR A 286 -23.13 14.21 -22.36
C THR A 286 -23.66 15.23 -23.36
N LYS A 287 -22.89 16.28 -23.65
CA LYS A 287 -23.24 17.18 -24.76
C LYS A 287 -23.37 16.32 -26.04
N PRO A 288 -24.37 16.62 -26.90
CA PRO A 288 -24.58 15.90 -28.14
C PRO A 288 -23.36 15.95 -29.06
#